data_AF-A0A6A6D5T4-F1
#
_entry.id   AF-A0A6A6D5T4-F1
#
_cell.length_a   1.000
_cell.length_b   1.000
_cell.length_c   1.000
_cell.angle_alpha   90.00
_cell.angle_beta   90.00
_cell.angle_gamma   90.00
#
_symmetry.space_group_name_H-M   'P 1'
#
loop_
_entity.id
_entity.type
_entity.pdbx_description
1 polymer ?
#
loop_
_entity_poly.entity_id
_entity_poly.type
_entity_poly.pdbx_seq_one_letter_code
_entity_poly.pdbx_strand_id
1 'polypeptide(L)'
;MGVLQYCLLGSALYAVLSNGQQCAPAIQIDKKPQVFIMSDISNEPDDTMSFIRLLVHADQYNITGMVATTSTWLNSSVVPEQILNTTHAYGKVVDNLNRHSAGSFPTSEYLSSIVKAGHPVYGTAAIGKSPLSSGATRLIDVVDGLGDEEILFTQAWGGVNVLAETLAHIRATRAQIEIDRFVKKLRVYTISDQDNAGLWIRANFPTIPYVVSLHGFNQYQLATWSGISGDTFYGGDGGGPDPSLVSQEYVSKHFQIGPLGSHYPDIAYIMEGDSPALMHTMQNGLNGGPFDFPEWGGWGGRYILLDPSRQTMVYSDTTDTVVGKDNNTYKSNHATIWRWRQAFQDEMSARIQWTVQSNYSAGSHPPVVSVNGSCGSAPFIVDVDPEQEIVLDGSATYDPDSNITGRNPLQFKWYQYRDVSSAQSSVSSVPQLNFTLSDDGRVATTKLPSAELACAPVEAAQNAGLGVQETCQQYHVILEVIGSGEPPIRHYKRTILKVRPPTGESAGAKSKRDEL
;
A
#
# COMPACT_ATOMS: atom_id res chain seq x y z
N MET A 1 72.37 16.62 13.26
CA MET A 1 71.76 15.33 12.84
C MET A 1 70.26 15.47 13.05
N GLY A 2 69.50 15.56 11.96
CA GLY A 2 68.06 15.82 11.98
C GLY A 2 67.27 14.58 12.38
N VAL A 3 66.20 14.78 13.14
CA VAL A 3 65.18 13.76 13.42
C VAL A 3 63.99 14.06 12.52
N LEU A 4 63.77 13.20 11.54
CA LEU A 4 62.60 13.21 10.66
C LEU A 4 61.37 12.73 11.46
N GLN A 5 60.31 13.54 11.45
CA GLN A 5 59.01 13.20 12.00
C GLN A 5 58.11 12.78 10.83
N TYR A 6 57.83 11.48 10.71
CA TYR A 6 56.88 10.95 9.74
C TYR A 6 55.47 11.01 10.33
N CYS A 7 54.61 11.86 9.74
CA CYS A 7 53.17 11.77 9.88
C CYS A 7 52.66 10.56 9.07
N LEU A 8 52.13 9.54 9.74
CA LEU A 8 51.32 8.50 9.11
C LEU A 8 49.83 8.85 9.32
N LEU A 9 49.18 9.23 8.21
CA LEU A 9 47.74 9.38 8.07
C LEU A 9 47.08 8.01 8.32
N GLY A 10 46.35 7.89 9.42
CA GLY A 10 45.49 6.74 9.69
C GLY A 10 44.20 6.85 8.88
N SER A 11 44.12 6.16 7.75
CA SER A 11 42.85 5.83 7.09
C SER A 11 42.13 4.77 7.94
N ALA A 12 41.06 5.18 8.63
CA ALA A 12 40.20 4.27 9.37
C ALA A 12 39.34 3.45 8.37
N LEU A 13 39.79 2.25 8.03
CA LEU A 13 38.92 1.21 7.48
C LEU A 13 38.02 0.71 8.62
N TYR A 14 36.74 1.08 8.59
CA TYR A 14 35.73 0.36 9.35
C TYR A 14 35.47 -0.97 8.62
N ALA A 15 36.14 -2.03 9.05
CA ALA A 15 35.77 -3.39 8.71
C ALA A 15 34.45 -3.72 9.41
N VAL A 16 33.35 -3.67 8.68
CA VAL A 16 32.06 -4.22 9.14
C VAL A 16 32.20 -5.74 9.11
N LEU A 17 32.34 -6.36 10.28
CA LEU A 17 32.16 -7.81 10.43
C LEU A 17 30.67 -8.11 10.21
N SER A 18 30.30 -8.50 8.99
CA SER A 18 28.97 -9.05 8.72
C SER A 18 28.88 -10.45 9.32
N ASN A 19 28.34 -10.58 10.54
CA ASN A 19 27.70 -11.84 10.91
C ASN A 19 26.49 -11.99 9.98
N GLY A 20 26.68 -12.76 8.91
CA GLY A 20 25.70 -12.95 7.84
C GLY A 20 24.48 -13.72 8.32
N GLN A 21 23.55 -13.02 8.96
CA GLN A 21 22.19 -13.51 9.13
C GLN A 21 21.45 -13.23 7.83
N GLN A 22 21.16 -14.28 7.07
CA GLN A 22 20.36 -14.19 5.84
C GLN A 22 18.96 -13.66 6.19
N CYS A 23 18.45 -12.70 5.41
CA CYS A 23 17.10 -12.15 5.61
C CYS A 23 16.06 -13.28 5.62
N ALA A 24 15.06 -13.17 6.50
CA ALA A 24 13.91 -14.06 6.48
C ALA A 24 13.19 -13.99 5.11
N PRO A 25 12.52 -15.07 4.68
CA PRO A 25 11.73 -15.07 3.45
C PRO A 25 10.76 -13.89 3.36
N ALA A 26 10.57 -13.31 2.18
CA ALA A 26 9.80 -12.07 1.99
C ALA A 26 8.33 -12.15 2.46
N ILE A 27 7.78 -13.36 2.54
CA ILE A 27 6.41 -13.64 2.97
C ILE A 27 6.31 -13.78 4.51
N GLN A 28 7.43 -13.95 5.21
CA GLN A 28 7.50 -13.84 6.66
C GLN A 28 7.51 -12.37 7.06
N ILE A 29 6.32 -11.79 6.97
CA ILE A 29 6.02 -10.44 7.40
C ILE A 29 6.12 -10.34 8.93
N ASP A 30 6.93 -9.40 9.42
CA ASP A 30 7.11 -9.16 10.87
C ASP A 30 5.81 -8.73 11.56
N LYS A 31 4.98 -7.92 10.89
CA LYS A 31 3.68 -7.44 11.38
C LYS A 31 2.69 -7.30 10.24
N LYS A 32 1.73 -8.24 10.16
CA LYS A 32 0.67 -8.20 9.15
C LYS A 32 -0.28 -7.03 9.40
N PRO A 33 -0.62 -6.22 8.37
CA PRO A 33 -1.68 -5.23 8.47
C PRO A 33 -2.99 -5.89 8.89
N GLN A 34 -3.70 -5.25 9.83
CA GLN A 34 -5.01 -5.69 10.26
C GLN A 34 -6.06 -5.02 9.39
N VAL A 35 -6.88 -5.81 8.70
CA VAL A 35 -7.86 -5.31 7.74
C VAL A 35 -9.27 -5.73 8.11
N PHE A 36 -10.21 -4.81 7.94
CA PHE A 36 -11.64 -5.02 8.13
C PHE A 36 -12.37 -4.54 6.87
N ILE A 37 -12.99 -5.46 6.13
CA ILE A 37 -13.57 -5.16 4.83
C ILE A 37 -15.09 -4.98 4.97
N MET A 38 -15.60 -3.91 4.39
CA MET A 38 -17.03 -3.64 4.19
C MET A 38 -17.29 -3.57 2.69
N SER A 39 -18.10 -4.49 2.17
CA SER A 39 -18.30 -4.66 0.73
C SER A 39 -19.78 -4.85 0.44
N ASP A 40 -20.29 -4.18 -0.59
CA ASP A 40 -21.63 -4.35 -1.13
C ASP A 40 -21.68 -5.48 -2.17
N ILE A 41 -20.88 -6.52 -1.94
CA ILE A 41 -20.80 -7.76 -2.69
C ILE A 41 -22.17 -8.21 -3.20
N SER A 42 -22.19 -8.69 -4.44
CA SER A 42 -23.37 -9.00 -5.27
C SER A 42 -23.99 -7.82 -6.00
N ASN A 43 -23.58 -6.58 -5.71
CA ASN A 43 -23.86 -5.45 -6.59
C ASN A 43 -23.23 -5.65 -7.97
N GLU A 44 -21.91 -5.81 -7.98
CA GLU A 44 -21.09 -6.00 -9.17
C GLU A 44 -20.17 -7.23 -9.00
N PRO A 45 -19.64 -7.79 -10.11
CA PRO A 45 -18.77 -8.96 -10.04
C PRO A 45 -17.42 -8.68 -9.37
N ASP A 46 -16.97 -7.43 -9.36
CA ASP A 46 -15.62 -7.03 -8.97
C ASP A 46 -15.34 -7.12 -7.47
N ASP A 47 -16.33 -6.98 -6.59
CA ASP A 47 -16.17 -7.32 -5.17
C ASP A 47 -15.73 -8.78 -4.98
N THR A 48 -16.33 -9.71 -5.74
CA THR A 48 -15.98 -11.14 -5.68
C THR A 48 -14.57 -11.37 -6.21
N MET A 49 -14.19 -10.66 -7.29
CA MET A 49 -12.83 -10.69 -7.81
C MET A 49 -11.81 -10.20 -6.75
N SER A 50 -12.10 -9.06 -6.11
CA SER A 50 -11.27 -8.46 -5.07
C SER A 50 -11.16 -9.35 -3.83
N PHE A 51 -12.23 -10.05 -3.44
CA PHE A 51 -12.16 -11.08 -2.39
C PHE A 51 -11.24 -12.24 -2.78
N ILE A 52 -11.28 -12.73 -4.02
CA ILE A 52 -10.38 -13.81 -4.45
C ILE A 52 -8.93 -13.34 -4.41
N ARG A 53 -8.64 -12.10 -4.84
CA ARG A 53 -7.31 -11.49 -4.67
C ARG A 53 -6.89 -11.42 -3.20
N LEU A 54 -7.78 -10.98 -2.30
CA LEU A 54 -7.52 -10.97 -0.85
C LEU A 54 -7.12 -12.36 -0.36
N LEU A 55 -7.86 -13.39 -0.76
CA LEU A 55 -7.69 -14.75 -0.24
C LEU A 55 -6.38 -15.40 -0.69
N VAL A 56 -5.94 -15.17 -1.93
CA VAL A 56 -4.64 -15.68 -2.39
C VAL A 56 -3.44 -14.87 -1.86
N HIS A 57 -3.70 -13.72 -1.24
CA HIS A 57 -2.73 -12.92 -0.48
C HIS A 57 -2.98 -12.93 1.04
N ALA A 58 -3.86 -13.80 1.55
CA ALA A 58 -4.28 -13.76 2.94
C ALA A 58 -3.15 -14.15 3.92
N ASP A 59 -2.07 -14.74 3.42
CA ASP A 59 -0.82 -14.90 4.17
C ASP A 59 -0.15 -13.57 4.53
N GLN A 60 -0.48 -12.47 3.85
CA GLN A 60 0.05 -11.13 4.14
C GLN A 60 -0.82 -10.28 5.07
N TYR A 61 -2.03 -10.73 5.43
CA TYR A 61 -2.97 -9.93 6.22
C TYR A 61 -3.39 -10.62 7.52
N ASN A 62 -3.79 -9.82 8.51
CA ASN A 62 -4.67 -10.26 9.57
C ASN A 62 -6.09 -9.78 9.24
N ILE A 63 -6.91 -10.65 8.63
CA ILE A 63 -8.28 -10.33 8.23
C ILE A 63 -9.18 -10.46 9.45
N THR A 64 -9.68 -9.33 9.96
CA THR A 64 -10.43 -9.31 11.23
C THR A 64 -11.95 -9.24 11.03
N GLY A 65 -12.41 -8.86 9.84
CA GLY A 65 -13.82 -8.88 9.47
C GLY A 65 -14.04 -8.80 7.96
N MET A 66 -15.06 -9.52 7.48
CA MET A 66 -15.56 -9.42 6.10
C MET A 66 -17.07 -9.19 6.19
N VAL A 67 -17.50 -7.96 5.91
CA VAL A 67 -18.87 -7.52 6.22
C VAL A 67 -19.60 -7.16 4.95
N ALA A 68 -20.68 -7.88 4.67
CA ALA A 68 -21.60 -7.50 3.61
C ALA A 68 -22.37 -6.23 4.04
N THR A 69 -22.37 -5.22 3.17
CA THR A 69 -22.99 -3.93 3.43
C THR A 69 -23.79 -3.43 2.22
N THR A 70 -24.37 -2.24 2.34
CA THR A 70 -25.10 -1.56 1.26
C THR A 70 -24.25 -0.44 0.67
N SER A 71 -24.59 0.00 -0.53
CA SER A 71 -24.06 1.20 -1.19
C SER A 71 -25.19 1.93 -1.92
N THR A 72 -24.86 2.95 -2.71
CA THR A 72 -25.81 3.58 -3.65
C THR A 72 -26.31 2.58 -4.71
N TRP A 73 -25.48 1.61 -5.08
CA TRP A 73 -25.75 0.61 -6.12
C TRP A 73 -26.49 -0.61 -5.57
N LEU A 74 -26.29 -0.95 -4.28
CA LEU A 74 -27.05 -1.97 -3.55
C LEU A 74 -27.60 -1.40 -2.22
N ASN A 75 -28.67 -0.61 -2.30
CA ASN A 75 -29.05 0.31 -1.22
C ASN A 75 -29.97 -0.24 -0.11
N SER A 76 -30.46 -1.47 -0.24
CA SER A 76 -31.52 -2.01 0.64
C SER A 76 -31.44 -3.52 0.88
N SER A 77 -30.30 -4.15 0.55
CA SER A 77 -30.04 -5.57 0.79
C SER A 77 -28.56 -5.80 1.07
N VAL A 78 -28.26 -6.88 1.80
CA VAL A 78 -26.90 -7.36 2.08
C VAL A 78 -26.86 -8.86 1.79
N VAL A 79 -25.76 -9.36 1.22
CA VAL A 79 -25.63 -10.77 0.78
C VAL A 79 -24.35 -11.42 1.33
N PRO A 80 -24.24 -11.62 2.66
CA PRO A 80 -23.07 -12.25 3.28
C PRO A 80 -22.83 -13.69 2.77
N GLU A 81 -23.86 -14.37 2.26
CA GLU A 81 -23.76 -15.69 1.66
C GLU A 81 -22.79 -15.71 0.46
N GLN A 82 -22.68 -14.60 -0.26
CA GLN A 82 -21.74 -14.51 -1.39
C GLN A 82 -20.29 -14.50 -0.90
N ILE A 83 -20.00 -13.85 0.24
CA ILE A 83 -18.68 -13.91 0.88
C ILE A 83 -18.39 -15.34 1.35
N LEU A 84 -19.37 -16.00 1.99
CA LEU A 84 -19.25 -17.38 2.45
C LEU A 84 -18.98 -18.37 1.31
N ASN A 85 -19.60 -18.17 0.14
CA ASN A 85 -19.34 -19.00 -1.03
C ASN A 85 -17.85 -18.91 -1.45
N THR A 86 -17.29 -17.70 -1.44
CA THR A 86 -15.88 -17.48 -1.77
C THR A 86 -14.94 -18.07 -0.72
N THR A 87 -15.26 -17.96 0.59
CA THR A 87 -14.45 -18.59 1.65
C THR A 87 -14.44 -20.11 1.54
N HIS A 88 -15.60 -20.73 1.26
CA HIS A 88 -15.70 -22.18 1.04
C HIS A 88 -14.93 -22.65 -0.19
N ALA A 89 -14.94 -21.87 -1.29
CA ALA A 89 -14.13 -22.17 -2.48
C ALA A 89 -12.63 -22.13 -2.15
N TYR A 90 -12.21 -21.12 -1.37
CA TYR A 90 -10.84 -21.00 -0.88
C TYR A 90 -10.41 -22.17 0.02
N GLY A 91 -11.32 -22.70 0.85
CA GLY A 91 -11.05 -23.88 1.67
C GLY A 91 -10.61 -25.12 0.88
N LYS A 92 -10.92 -25.19 -0.42
CA LYS A 92 -10.48 -26.28 -1.31
C LYS A 92 -9.02 -26.15 -1.76
N VAL A 93 -8.41 -24.98 -1.61
CA VAL A 93 -7.07 -24.67 -2.17
C VAL A 93 -6.06 -24.21 -1.11
N VAL A 94 -6.49 -23.94 0.13
CA VAL A 94 -5.63 -23.44 1.21
C VAL A 94 -4.43 -24.35 1.50
N ASP A 95 -4.58 -25.66 1.35
CA ASP A 95 -3.48 -26.61 1.53
C ASP A 95 -2.39 -26.48 0.47
N ASN A 96 -2.75 -26.13 -0.77
CA ASN A 96 -1.75 -25.86 -1.81
C ASN A 96 -1.09 -24.51 -1.56
N LEU A 97 -1.86 -23.47 -1.22
CA LEU A 97 -1.34 -22.14 -0.86
C LEU A 97 -0.30 -22.20 0.26
N ASN A 98 -0.57 -22.96 1.33
CA ASN A 98 0.35 -23.16 2.45
C ASN A 98 1.64 -23.92 2.07
N ARG A 99 1.70 -24.62 0.92
CA ARG A 99 2.94 -25.25 0.44
C ARG A 99 3.88 -24.27 -0.24
N HIS A 100 3.35 -23.15 -0.72
CA HIS A 100 4.10 -22.12 -1.45
C HIS A 100 4.50 -20.93 -0.57
N SER A 101 3.80 -20.72 0.55
CA SER A 101 4.06 -19.59 1.44
C SER A 101 4.90 -19.99 2.65
N ALA A 102 5.87 -19.13 2.99
CA ALA A 102 6.57 -19.19 4.26
C ALA A 102 5.79 -18.50 5.40
N GLY A 103 4.68 -17.83 5.07
CA GLY A 103 3.71 -17.26 6.01
C GLY A 103 2.62 -18.27 6.38
N SER A 104 1.54 -17.78 6.99
CA SER A 104 0.38 -18.62 7.35
C SER A 104 -0.87 -18.04 6.72
N PHE A 105 -1.52 -18.86 5.89
CA PHE A 105 -2.86 -18.58 5.38
C PHE A 105 -3.92 -18.91 6.46
N PRO A 106 -4.97 -18.10 6.62
CA PRO A 106 -6.08 -18.39 7.54
C PRO A 106 -6.92 -19.57 7.02
N THR A 107 -7.58 -20.30 7.92
CA THR A 107 -8.48 -21.40 7.53
C THR A 107 -9.81 -20.86 6.98
N SER A 108 -10.49 -21.66 6.16
CA SER A 108 -11.83 -21.34 5.67
C SER A 108 -12.84 -21.20 6.82
N GLU A 109 -12.71 -22.00 7.87
CA GLU A 109 -13.59 -21.96 9.05
C GLU A 109 -13.42 -20.63 9.79
N TYR A 110 -12.17 -20.20 10.01
CA TYR A 110 -11.90 -18.90 10.61
C TYR A 110 -12.49 -17.76 9.79
N LEU A 111 -12.19 -17.73 8.48
CA LEU A 111 -12.69 -16.71 7.57
C LEU A 111 -14.22 -16.66 7.54
N SER A 112 -14.87 -17.82 7.52
CA SER A 112 -16.34 -17.91 7.53
C SER A 112 -16.93 -17.42 8.87
N SER A 113 -16.23 -17.66 9.99
CA SER A 113 -16.69 -17.21 11.32
C SER A 113 -16.71 -15.68 11.49
N ILE A 114 -15.89 -14.97 10.72
CA ILE A 114 -15.78 -13.51 10.75
C ILE A 114 -16.59 -12.83 9.64
N VAL A 115 -17.33 -13.59 8.83
CA VAL A 115 -18.33 -13.03 7.91
C VAL A 115 -19.49 -12.48 8.74
N LYS A 116 -19.84 -11.22 8.48
CA LYS A 116 -20.94 -10.51 9.14
C LYS A 116 -21.75 -9.70 8.12
N ALA A 117 -22.82 -9.09 8.60
CA ALA A 117 -23.67 -8.21 7.82
C ALA A 117 -23.96 -6.90 8.57
N GLY A 118 -23.95 -5.80 7.81
CA GLY A 118 -24.55 -4.53 8.20
C GLY A 118 -26.08 -4.57 8.14
N HIS A 119 -26.72 -3.43 8.42
CA HIS A 119 -28.15 -3.31 8.17
C HIS A 119 -28.44 -3.14 6.66
N PRO A 120 -29.57 -3.69 6.15
CA PRO A 120 -29.97 -3.54 4.75
C PRO A 120 -30.61 -2.16 4.51
N VAL A 121 -29.88 -1.09 4.84
CA VAL A 121 -30.32 0.30 4.70
C VAL A 121 -29.16 1.20 4.25
N TYR A 122 -29.47 2.14 3.37
CA TYR A 122 -28.51 3.06 2.79
C TYR A 122 -27.87 4.02 3.81
N GLY A 123 -26.54 4.00 3.89
CA GLY A 123 -25.75 5.04 4.54
C GLY A 123 -26.14 5.30 6.00
N THR A 124 -26.30 6.58 6.32
CA THR A 124 -26.65 7.07 7.67
C THR A 124 -27.99 6.56 8.21
N ALA A 125 -28.84 5.92 7.40
CA ALA A 125 -30.06 5.25 7.89
C ALA A 125 -29.74 4.07 8.83
N ALA A 126 -28.51 3.57 8.85
CA ALA A 126 -28.03 2.56 9.79
C ALA A 126 -27.81 3.15 11.21
N ILE A 127 -27.58 4.46 11.34
CA ILE A 127 -27.29 5.09 12.63
C ILE A 127 -28.53 5.06 13.52
N GLY A 128 -28.34 4.62 14.78
CA GLY A 128 -29.41 4.57 15.79
C GLY A 128 -30.33 3.36 15.65
N LYS A 129 -30.05 2.42 14.75
CA LYS A 129 -30.73 1.13 14.70
C LYS A 129 -30.42 0.31 15.95
N SER A 130 -31.40 -0.50 16.34
CA SER A 130 -31.30 -1.40 17.50
C SER A 130 -32.01 -2.72 17.17
N PRO A 131 -31.40 -3.89 17.44
CA PRO A 131 -30.02 -4.04 17.93
C PRO A 131 -28.99 -3.55 16.90
N LEU A 132 -27.73 -3.38 17.32
CA LEU A 132 -26.62 -3.13 16.39
C LEU A 132 -26.53 -4.24 15.33
N SER A 133 -26.07 -3.89 14.14
CA SER A 133 -25.74 -4.89 13.13
C SER A 133 -24.60 -5.81 13.58
N SER A 134 -24.59 -7.05 13.10
CA SER A 134 -23.52 -7.99 13.41
C SER A 134 -22.13 -7.51 12.95
N GLY A 135 -22.09 -6.71 11.88
CA GLY A 135 -20.89 -6.03 11.41
C GLY A 135 -20.41 -4.96 12.39
N ALA A 136 -21.32 -4.11 12.90
CA ALA A 136 -20.98 -3.07 13.86
C ALA A 136 -20.50 -3.65 15.19
N THR A 137 -21.17 -4.70 15.70
CA THR A 137 -20.71 -5.43 16.89
C THR A 137 -19.32 -6.02 16.69
N ARG A 138 -19.07 -6.70 15.56
CA ARG A 138 -17.74 -7.25 15.26
C ARG A 138 -16.67 -6.19 15.16
N LEU A 139 -16.96 -5.03 14.56
CA LEU A 139 -16.00 -3.93 14.45
C LEU A 139 -15.64 -3.39 15.84
N ILE A 140 -16.63 -3.25 16.73
CA ILE A 140 -16.38 -2.85 18.12
C ILE A 140 -15.46 -3.86 18.81
N ASP A 141 -15.78 -5.15 18.75
CA ASP A 141 -14.99 -6.21 19.38
C ASP A 141 -13.54 -6.23 18.87
N VAL A 142 -13.35 -6.06 17.56
CA VAL A 142 -12.02 -6.02 16.94
C VAL A 142 -11.23 -4.82 17.47
N VAL A 143 -11.78 -3.60 17.38
CA VAL A 143 -11.06 -2.39 17.77
C VAL A 143 -10.77 -2.40 19.27
N ASP A 144 -11.69 -2.89 20.11
CA ASP A 144 -11.47 -3.01 21.55
C ASP A 144 -10.39 -4.05 21.91
N GLY A 145 -10.26 -5.10 21.09
CA GLY A 145 -9.21 -6.12 21.25
C GLY A 145 -7.81 -5.66 20.86
N LEU A 146 -7.67 -4.53 20.15
CA LEU A 146 -6.39 -3.99 19.72
C LEU A 146 -5.63 -3.27 20.83
N GLY A 147 -4.30 -3.45 20.84
CA GLY A 147 -3.37 -2.64 21.62
C GLY A 147 -3.38 -1.16 21.21
N ASP A 148 -2.88 -0.28 22.08
CA ASP A 148 -3.01 1.18 21.91
C ASP A 148 -2.23 1.79 20.75
N GLU A 149 -1.20 1.07 20.29
CA GLU A 149 -0.37 1.43 19.14
C GLU A 149 -0.66 0.52 17.93
N GLU A 150 -1.70 -0.31 18.00
CA GLU A 150 -2.15 -1.12 16.87
C GLU A 150 -3.20 -0.38 16.06
N ILE A 151 -3.10 -0.56 14.75
CA ILE A 151 -3.95 0.10 13.77
C ILE A 151 -4.82 -0.96 13.07
N LEU A 152 -6.09 -0.61 12.85
CA LEU A 152 -7.03 -1.31 11.98
C LEU A 152 -7.28 -0.50 10.72
N PHE A 153 -7.04 -1.10 9.55
CA PHE A 153 -7.43 -0.56 8.26
C PHE A 153 -8.85 -1.04 7.92
N THR A 154 -9.83 -0.16 8.08
CA THR A 154 -11.20 -0.38 7.62
C THR A 154 -11.31 0.01 6.15
N GLN A 155 -11.63 -0.94 5.29
CA GLN A 155 -11.74 -0.76 3.85
C GLN A 155 -13.21 -0.80 3.45
N ALA A 156 -13.70 0.26 2.81
CA ALA A 156 -15.06 0.32 2.26
C ALA A 156 -14.98 0.17 0.74
N TRP A 157 -15.37 -1.00 0.26
CA TRP A 157 -15.52 -1.35 -1.16
C TRP A 157 -16.88 -0.87 -1.67
N GLY A 158 -17.90 -0.90 -0.79
CA GLY A 158 -19.21 -0.27 -1.01
C GLY A 158 -19.45 0.95 -0.12
N GLY A 159 -20.55 0.93 0.63
CA GLY A 159 -20.84 1.94 1.65
C GLY A 159 -20.02 1.75 2.94
N VAL A 160 -20.00 2.80 3.75
CA VAL A 160 -19.24 2.88 5.02
C VAL A 160 -20.18 3.02 6.24
N ASN A 161 -21.48 2.77 6.03
CA ASN A 161 -22.54 2.78 7.04
C ASN A 161 -22.27 1.92 8.29
N VAL A 162 -21.61 0.76 8.19
CA VAL A 162 -21.27 -0.10 9.35
C VAL A 162 -20.32 0.65 10.29
N LEU A 163 -19.30 1.32 9.74
CA LEU A 163 -18.40 2.14 10.54
C LEU A 163 -19.13 3.36 11.12
N ALA A 164 -20.03 4.00 10.38
CA ALA A 164 -20.82 5.12 10.90
C ALA A 164 -21.76 4.70 12.04
N GLU A 165 -22.42 3.53 11.93
CA GLU A 165 -23.22 2.93 12.99
C GLU A 165 -22.36 2.68 14.24
N THR A 166 -21.21 2.03 14.09
CA THR A 166 -20.25 1.79 15.17
C THR A 166 -19.83 3.10 15.85
N LEU A 167 -19.36 4.08 15.09
CA LEU A 167 -18.88 5.35 15.64
C LEU A 167 -20.00 6.12 16.36
N ALA A 168 -21.22 6.12 15.81
CA ALA A 168 -22.37 6.73 16.47
C ALA A 168 -22.70 6.04 17.80
N HIS A 169 -22.65 4.71 17.83
CA HIS A 169 -22.87 3.93 19.05
C HIS A 169 -21.81 4.20 20.11
N ILE A 170 -20.52 4.16 19.72
CA ILE A 170 -19.38 4.45 20.60
C ILE A 170 -19.52 5.85 21.21
N ARG A 171 -19.84 6.85 20.38
CA ARG A 171 -20.06 8.23 20.86
C ARG A 171 -21.22 8.36 21.84
N ALA A 172 -22.28 7.55 21.68
CA ALA A 172 -23.45 7.60 22.55
C ALA A 172 -23.27 6.83 23.87
N THR A 173 -22.31 5.91 23.95
CA THR A 173 -22.22 4.92 25.04
C THR A 173 -20.93 4.99 25.86
N ARG A 174 -19.90 5.70 25.38
CA ARG A 174 -18.58 5.73 26.01
C ARG A 174 -18.16 7.13 26.46
N ALA A 175 -17.21 7.18 27.40
CA ALA A 175 -16.57 8.42 27.80
C ALA A 175 -15.63 8.95 26.70
N GLN A 176 -15.37 10.26 26.67
CA GLN A 176 -14.55 10.88 25.62
C GLN A 176 -13.17 10.23 25.46
N ILE A 177 -12.48 9.90 26.56
CA ILE A 177 -11.16 9.25 26.52
C ILE A 177 -11.20 7.86 25.84
N GLU A 178 -12.31 7.13 25.98
CA GLU A 178 -12.50 5.83 25.34
C GLU A 178 -12.83 6.00 23.86
N ILE A 179 -13.58 7.04 23.50
CA ILE A 179 -13.85 7.42 22.11
C ILE A 179 -12.53 7.78 21.41
N ASP A 180 -11.72 8.64 22.02
CA ASP A 180 -10.43 9.09 21.46
C ASP A 180 -9.49 7.89 21.25
N ARG A 181 -9.43 6.98 22.23
CA ARG A 181 -8.65 5.74 22.14
C ARG A 181 -9.16 4.81 21.05
N PHE A 182 -10.47 4.71 20.87
CA PHE A 182 -11.09 3.90 19.80
C PHE A 182 -10.76 4.48 18.42
N VAL A 183 -10.94 5.79 18.26
CA VAL A 183 -10.73 6.55 17.01
C VAL A 183 -9.26 6.54 16.59
N LYS A 184 -8.31 6.69 17.52
CA LYS A 184 -6.86 6.67 17.23
C LYS A 184 -6.43 5.42 16.46
N LYS A 185 -7.10 4.28 16.70
CA LYS A 185 -6.76 2.98 16.12
C LYS A 185 -7.29 2.75 14.70
N LEU A 186 -8.13 3.64 14.17
CA LEU A 186 -8.78 3.45 12.87
C LEU A 186 -8.02 4.16 11.74
N ARG A 187 -7.92 3.50 10.59
CA ARG A 187 -7.56 4.08 9.29
C ARG A 187 -8.60 3.66 8.27
N VAL A 188 -9.19 4.61 7.55
CA VAL A 188 -10.26 4.34 6.60
C VAL A 188 -9.73 4.48 5.18
N TYR A 189 -10.01 3.51 4.32
CA TYR A 189 -9.80 3.61 2.88
C TYR A 189 -11.11 3.30 2.17
N THR A 190 -11.56 4.19 1.30
CA THR A 190 -12.83 4.04 0.58
C THR A 190 -12.63 4.10 -0.94
N ILE A 191 -13.35 3.24 -1.66
CA ILE A 191 -13.44 3.25 -3.13
C ILE A 191 -14.44 4.31 -3.54
N SER A 192 -14.00 5.57 -3.42
CA SER A 192 -14.87 6.74 -3.31
C SER A 192 -15.88 6.61 -2.15
N ASP A 193 -16.68 7.65 -1.89
CA ASP A 193 -17.84 7.49 -0.99
C ASP A 193 -19.04 7.01 -1.81
N GLN A 194 -19.48 5.77 -1.56
CA GLN A 194 -20.64 5.19 -2.23
C GLN A 194 -21.94 5.27 -1.40
N ASP A 195 -21.91 5.95 -0.27
CA ASP A 195 -23.10 6.31 0.50
C ASP A 195 -22.95 7.70 1.14
N ASN A 196 -23.96 8.15 1.89
CA ASN A 196 -23.89 9.41 2.61
C ASN A 196 -23.21 9.32 4.00
N ALA A 197 -22.75 8.14 4.41
CA ALA A 197 -22.12 7.91 5.70
C ALA A 197 -20.66 8.39 5.72
N GLY A 198 -19.94 8.34 4.59
CA GLY A 198 -18.56 8.82 4.51
C GLY A 198 -18.41 10.32 4.81
N LEU A 199 -19.31 11.14 4.26
CA LEU A 199 -19.39 12.57 4.62
C LEU A 199 -19.71 12.77 6.11
N TRP A 200 -20.64 11.98 6.65
CA TRP A 200 -21.00 12.05 8.07
C TRP A 200 -19.81 11.72 8.97
N ILE A 201 -19.03 10.66 8.67
CA ILE A 201 -17.85 10.27 9.44
C ILE A 201 -16.83 11.41 9.44
N ARG A 202 -16.48 11.93 8.26
CA ARG A 202 -15.47 12.99 8.12
C ARG A 202 -15.85 14.29 8.84
N ALA A 203 -17.15 14.59 8.93
CA ALA A 203 -17.65 15.74 9.67
C ALA A 203 -17.70 15.53 11.20
N ASN A 204 -17.89 14.30 11.67
CA ASN A 204 -18.12 14.00 13.09
C ASN A 204 -16.88 13.43 13.82
N PHE A 205 -15.94 12.85 13.07
CA PHE A 205 -14.71 12.22 13.57
C PHE A 205 -13.52 12.65 12.70
N PRO A 206 -13.23 13.96 12.62
CA PRO A 206 -12.29 14.51 11.64
C PRO A 206 -10.83 14.09 11.88
N THR A 207 -10.52 13.51 13.05
CA THR A 207 -9.19 13.02 13.40
C THR A 207 -8.90 11.61 12.88
N ILE A 208 -9.90 10.87 12.38
CA ILE A 208 -9.67 9.57 11.72
C ILE A 208 -8.98 9.82 10.37
N PRO A 209 -7.78 9.25 10.12
CA PRO A 209 -7.20 9.31 8.78
C PRO A 209 -8.07 8.56 7.77
N TYR A 210 -8.47 9.26 6.72
CA TYR A 210 -9.50 8.81 5.77
C TYR A 210 -9.03 9.04 4.33
N VAL A 211 -8.70 7.95 3.63
CA VAL A 211 -8.35 7.95 2.20
C VAL A 211 -9.61 7.83 1.35
N VAL A 212 -9.81 8.77 0.43
CA VAL A 212 -11.00 8.83 -0.43
C VAL A 212 -10.77 9.62 -1.71
N SER A 213 -11.27 9.09 -2.83
CA SER A 213 -11.41 9.86 -4.06
C SER A 213 -12.66 10.74 -3.99
N LEU A 214 -12.48 12.06 -3.98
CA LEU A 214 -13.56 13.05 -3.90
C LEU A 214 -13.89 13.64 -5.26
N HIS A 215 -15.09 13.34 -5.74
CA HIS A 215 -15.60 13.85 -7.01
C HIS A 215 -17.12 14.02 -6.95
N GLY A 216 -17.71 14.65 -7.97
CA GLY A 216 -19.17 14.66 -8.13
C GLY A 216 -19.71 13.22 -8.21
N PHE A 217 -20.91 12.96 -7.69
CA PHE A 217 -21.45 11.60 -7.64
C PHE A 217 -21.40 10.91 -9.01
N ASN A 218 -20.96 9.65 -9.03
CA ASN A 218 -20.80 8.82 -10.24
C ASN A 218 -19.82 9.39 -11.30
N GLN A 219 -18.91 10.29 -10.92
CA GLN A 219 -17.79 10.74 -11.78
C GLN A 219 -16.52 9.93 -11.53
N TYR A 220 -16.62 8.60 -11.59
CA TYR A 220 -15.54 7.67 -11.24
C TYR A 220 -14.31 7.76 -12.14
N GLN A 221 -14.43 8.34 -13.33
CA GLN A 221 -13.29 8.67 -14.19
C GLN A 221 -12.34 9.72 -13.61
N LEU A 222 -12.71 10.35 -12.49
CA LEU A 222 -11.85 11.25 -11.72
C LEU A 222 -11.18 10.56 -10.55
N ALA A 223 -11.52 9.30 -10.25
CA ALA A 223 -11.10 8.62 -9.05
C ALA A 223 -9.82 7.81 -9.25
N THR A 224 -8.90 7.89 -8.29
CA THR A 224 -7.60 7.21 -8.34
C THR A 224 -7.74 5.71 -8.54
N TRP A 225 -8.68 5.06 -7.84
CA TRP A 225 -8.88 3.61 -7.86
C TRP A 225 -9.18 3.06 -9.25
N SER A 226 -9.77 3.87 -10.14
CA SER A 226 -10.04 3.47 -11.53
C SER A 226 -8.77 3.16 -12.32
N GLY A 227 -7.58 3.57 -11.84
CA GLY A 227 -6.30 3.17 -12.42
C GLY A 227 -6.06 1.66 -12.42
N ILE A 228 -6.78 0.86 -11.62
CA ILE A 228 -6.65 -0.60 -11.65
C ILE A 228 -6.91 -1.18 -13.05
N SER A 229 -8.01 -0.77 -13.70
CA SER A 229 -8.47 -1.33 -14.98
C SER A 229 -9.48 -0.45 -15.75
N GLY A 230 -9.72 0.79 -15.31
CA GLY A 230 -10.74 1.69 -15.83
C GLY A 230 -10.33 2.53 -17.06
N ASP A 231 -9.10 2.39 -17.57
CA ASP A 231 -8.59 3.19 -18.68
C ASP A 231 -9.47 3.12 -19.94
N THR A 232 -10.01 1.94 -20.26
CA THR A 232 -10.89 1.75 -21.42
C THR A 232 -12.35 2.11 -21.13
N PHE A 233 -12.89 1.73 -19.96
CA PHE A 233 -14.31 1.92 -19.64
C PHE A 233 -14.64 3.37 -19.23
N TYR A 234 -13.80 3.99 -18.42
CA TYR A 234 -13.99 5.36 -17.92
C TYR A 234 -13.26 6.42 -18.78
N GLY A 235 -12.48 6.01 -19.77
CA GLY A 235 -11.73 6.93 -20.63
C GLY A 235 -10.55 7.60 -19.92
N GLY A 236 -9.86 6.84 -19.07
CA GLY A 236 -8.68 7.30 -18.34
C GLY A 236 -7.44 7.45 -19.22
N ASP A 237 -6.27 7.08 -18.70
CA ASP A 237 -4.97 7.25 -19.37
C ASP A 237 -4.75 6.24 -20.52
N GLY A 238 -5.66 6.18 -21.51
CA GLY A 238 -5.52 5.31 -22.67
C GLY A 238 -4.16 5.50 -23.36
N GLY A 239 -3.46 4.38 -23.62
CA GLY A 239 -2.09 4.34 -24.13
C GLY A 239 -1.01 4.24 -23.03
N GLY A 240 -1.34 4.65 -21.80
CA GLY A 240 -0.46 4.61 -20.64
C GLY A 240 -0.20 3.19 -20.15
N PRO A 241 -1.20 2.52 -19.55
CA PRO A 241 -1.06 1.15 -19.11
C PRO A 241 -1.34 0.13 -20.23
N ASP A 242 -0.95 -1.13 -20.01
CA ASP A 242 -1.30 -2.22 -20.91
C ASP A 242 -2.74 -2.69 -20.66
N PRO A 243 -3.67 -2.54 -21.63
CA PRO A 243 -5.05 -2.99 -21.46
C PRO A 243 -5.19 -4.52 -21.56
N SER A 244 -4.22 -5.23 -22.15
CA SER A 244 -4.30 -6.68 -22.29
C SER A 244 -4.28 -7.40 -20.94
N LEU A 245 -3.60 -6.82 -19.94
CA LEU A 245 -3.46 -7.35 -18.58
C LEU A 245 -4.75 -7.30 -17.73
N VAL A 246 -5.77 -6.62 -18.23
CA VAL A 246 -7.07 -6.46 -17.55
C VAL A 246 -8.23 -6.88 -18.46
N SER A 247 -7.92 -7.60 -19.53
CA SER A 247 -8.91 -8.13 -20.47
C SER A 247 -9.54 -9.42 -19.94
N GLN A 248 -10.75 -9.73 -20.43
CA GLN A 248 -11.39 -11.01 -20.12
C GLN A 248 -10.54 -12.21 -20.59
N GLU A 249 -9.80 -12.07 -21.70
CA GLU A 249 -8.88 -13.12 -22.17
C GLU A 249 -7.77 -13.38 -21.15
N TYR A 250 -7.18 -12.32 -20.58
CA TYR A 250 -6.18 -12.44 -19.54
C TYR A 250 -6.76 -13.07 -18.27
N VAL A 251 -7.92 -12.59 -17.80
CA VAL A 251 -8.63 -13.16 -16.64
C VAL A 251 -8.92 -14.64 -16.84
N SER A 252 -9.44 -15.03 -18.00
CA SER A 252 -9.76 -16.43 -18.33
C SER A 252 -8.52 -17.31 -18.28
N LYS A 253 -7.39 -16.79 -18.77
CA LYS A 253 -6.13 -17.51 -18.87
C LYS A 253 -5.35 -17.57 -17.56
N HIS A 254 -5.46 -16.55 -16.70
CA HIS A 254 -4.56 -16.39 -15.57
C HIS A 254 -5.26 -16.48 -14.21
N PHE A 255 -6.53 -16.09 -14.09
CA PHE A 255 -7.24 -16.01 -12.80
C PHE A 255 -8.36 -17.04 -12.68
N GLN A 256 -9.07 -17.35 -13.78
CA GLN A 256 -10.17 -18.33 -13.79
C GLN A 256 -9.68 -19.79 -13.86
N ILE A 257 -8.69 -20.14 -13.03
CA ILE A 257 -8.05 -21.46 -13.00
C ILE A 257 -8.34 -22.19 -11.68
N GLY A 258 -8.68 -23.48 -11.79
CA GLY A 258 -8.81 -24.36 -10.63
C GLY A 258 -10.06 -24.08 -9.78
N PRO A 259 -10.16 -24.73 -8.61
CA PRO A 259 -11.37 -24.68 -7.79
C PRO A 259 -11.73 -23.30 -7.23
N LEU A 260 -10.73 -22.45 -6.95
CA LEU A 260 -10.98 -21.08 -6.51
C LEU A 260 -11.20 -20.15 -7.71
N GLY A 261 -10.38 -20.27 -8.76
CA GLY A 261 -10.50 -19.44 -9.95
C GLY A 261 -11.83 -19.62 -10.69
N SER A 262 -12.48 -20.78 -10.62
CA SER A 262 -13.84 -20.96 -11.18
C SER A 262 -14.92 -20.10 -10.52
N HIS A 263 -14.62 -19.51 -9.35
CA HIS A 263 -15.47 -18.53 -8.68
C HIS A 263 -15.09 -17.09 -9.00
N TYR A 264 -14.01 -16.84 -9.75
CA TYR A 264 -13.66 -15.52 -10.25
C TYR A 264 -14.60 -15.19 -11.43
N PRO A 265 -15.55 -14.25 -11.28
CA PRO A 265 -16.56 -14.02 -12.30
C PRO A 265 -15.99 -13.31 -13.54
N ASP A 266 -16.79 -13.24 -14.60
CA ASP A 266 -16.45 -12.46 -15.79
C ASP A 266 -16.58 -10.96 -15.51
N ILE A 267 -15.80 -10.16 -16.26
CA ILE A 267 -15.83 -8.70 -16.18
C ILE A 267 -17.15 -8.17 -16.76
N ALA A 268 -17.88 -7.39 -15.96
CA ALA A 268 -19.08 -6.67 -16.41
C ALA A 268 -18.79 -5.20 -16.78
N TYR A 269 -17.98 -4.51 -15.97
CA TYR A 269 -17.60 -3.10 -16.18
C TYR A 269 -16.08 -2.97 -16.20
N ILE A 270 -15.47 -2.86 -15.02
CA ILE A 270 -14.02 -2.93 -14.85
C ILE A 270 -13.66 -4.14 -14.00
N MET A 271 -12.38 -4.51 -14.01
CA MET A 271 -11.87 -5.59 -13.19
C MET A 271 -11.40 -5.06 -11.82
N GLU A 272 -11.92 -5.63 -10.74
CA GLU A 272 -11.43 -5.44 -9.37
C GLU A 272 -11.35 -3.95 -8.93
N GLY A 273 -12.44 -3.18 -9.07
CA GLY A 273 -12.48 -1.77 -8.69
C GLY A 273 -12.01 -1.51 -7.25
N ASP A 274 -12.22 -2.48 -6.36
CA ASP A 274 -11.92 -2.36 -4.93
C ASP A 274 -10.52 -2.81 -4.50
N SER A 275 -9.86 -3.60 -5.35
CA SER A 275 -8.52 -4.15 -5.05
C SER A 275 -7.47 -3.11 -4.67
N PRO A 276 -7.51 -1.83 -5.14
CA PRO A 276 -6.65 -0.78 -4.62
C PRO A 276 -6.66 -0.61 -3.09
N ALA A 277 -7.80 -0.79 -2.41
CA ALA A 277 -7.88 -0.67 -0.95
C ALA A 277 -7.03 -1.72 -0.23
N LEU A 278 -6.99 -2.95 -0.76
CA LEU A 278 -6.20 -4.06 -0.24
C LEU A 278 -4.73 -3.83 -0.55
N MET A 279 -4.44 -3.49 -1.80
CA MET A 279 -3.09 -3.24 -2.29
C MET A 279 -2.43 -2.05 -1.60
N HIS A 280 -3.20 -1.10 -1.09
CA HIS A 280 -2.69 0.02 -0.31
C HIS A 280 -1.90 -0.43 0.93
N THR A 281 -2.36 -1.50 1.59
CA THR A 281 -1.75 -2.02 2.82
C THR A 281 -0.91 -3.28 2.58
N MET A 282 -0.65 -3.66 1.33
CA MET A 282 0.21 -4.80 1.02
C MET A 282 1.67 -4.53 1.41
N GLN A 283 2.39 -5.53 1.91
CA GLN A 283 3.77 -5.38 2.39
C GLN A 283 4.81 -5.90 1.39
N ASN A 284 4.76 -5.36 0.18
CA ASN A 284 5.71 -5.64 -0.92
C ASN A 284 7.02 -4.85 -0.84
N GLY A 285 7.21 -4.00 0.18
CA GLY A 285 8.38 -3.15 0.38
C GLY A 285 8.35 -1.81 -0.37
N LEU A 286 7.29 -1.55 -1.15
CA LEU A 286 7.05 -0.28 -1.86
C LEU A 286 6.04 0.60 -1.12
N ASN A 287 4.96 -0.01 -0.65
CA ASN A 287 3.76 0.71 -0.23
C ASN A 287 3.96 1.54 1.06
N GLY A 288 3.37 2.73 1.08
CA GLY A 288 3.29 3.57 2.28
C GLY A 288 2.18 3.22 3.27
N GLY A 289 1.07 2.67 2.78
CA GLY A 289 -0.12 2.37 3.58
C GLY A 289 0.12 1.52 4.84
N PRO A 290 0.92 0.42 4.81
CA PRO A 290 1.21 -0.38 6.00
C PRO A 290 1.88 0.41 7.13
N PHE A 291 2.48 1.56 6.81
CA PHE A 291 3.23 2.42 7.71
C PHE A 291 2.52 3.74 7.99
N ASP A 292 1.24 3.88 7.59
CA ASP A 292 0.43 5.10 7.79
C ASP A 292 0.94 6.33 7.02
N PHE A 293 1.51 6.11 5.83
CA PHE A 293 1.96 7.18 4.92
C PHE A 293 1.32 7.06 3.54
N PRO A 294 0.02 7.39 3.35
CA PRO A 294 -0.65 7.33 2.05
C PRO A 294 0.04 8.14 0.94
N GLU A 295 0.78 9.18 1.32
CA GLU A 295 1.53 10.06 0.43
C GLU A 295 2.79 9.44 -0.14
N TRP A 296 3.28 8.31 0.41
CA TRP A 296 4.42 7.60 -0.17
C TRP A 296 4.04 6.80 -1.42
N GLY A 297 2.75 6.56 -1.65
CA GLY A 297 2.26 5.80 -2.79
C GLY A 297 2.57 4.31 -2.73
N GLY A 298 2.11 3.59 -3.73
CA GLY A 298 2.22 2.14 -3.82
C GLY A 298 1.18 1.55 -4.77
N TRP A 299 0.99 0.23 -4.71
CA TRP A 299 0.05 -0.48 -5.58
C TRP A 299 -1.40 -0.05 -5.39
N GLY A 300 -1.77 0.41 -4.19
CA GLY A 300 -3.09 0.99 -3.91
C GLY A 300 -3.23 2.48 -4.20
N GLY A 301 -2.29 3.09 -4.92
CA GLY A 301 -2.30 4.51 -5.27
C GLY A 301 -1.56 5.39 -4.27
N ARG A 302 -1.54 6.70 -4.56
CA ARG A 302 -0.93 7.74 -3.72
C ARG A 302 -1.97 8.80 -3.41
N TYR A 303 -1.96 9.29 -2.17
CA TYR A 303 -2.93 10.26 -1.67
C TYR A 303 -2.25 11.30 -0.80
N ILE A 304 -2.63 12.57 -0.92
CA ILE A 304 -2.10 13.65 -0.09
C ILE A 304 -3.18 14.20 0.82
N LEU A 305 -2.77 14.75 1.96
CA LEU A 305 -3.67 15.40 2.88
C LEU A 305 -4.36 16.60 2.18
N LEU A 306 -5.70 16.58 2.19
CA LEU A 306 -6.54 17.61 1.57
C LEU A 306 -6.46 18.94 2.33
N ASP A 307 -6.40 18.87 3.67
CA ASP A 307 -6.31 20.03 4.56
C ASP A 307 -4.94 20.05 5.27
N PRO A 308 -3.98 20.88 4.82
CA PRO A 308 -2.66 20.96 5.44
C PRO A 308 -2.70 21.47 6.89
N SER A 309 -3.80 22.09 7.34
CA SER A 309 -3.96 22.49 8.75
C SER A 309 -4.31 21.34 9.68
N ARG A 310 -4.57 20.14 9.14
CA ARG A 310 -4.93 18.92 9.89
C ARG A 310 -6.17 19.08 10.78
N GLN A 311 -7.07 20.02 10.46
CA GLN A 311 -8.38 20.07 11.11
C GLN A 311 -9.22 18.88 10.68
N THR A 312 -9.00 18.37 9.46
CA THR A 312 -9.49 17.07 9.01
C THR A 312 -8.34 16.22 8.45
N MET A 313 -8.29 14.96 8.83
CA MET A 313 -7.28 13.99 8.39
C MET A 313 -7.70 13.26 7.11
N VAL A 314 -8.23 14.01 6.14
CA VAL A 314 -8.71 13.45 4.86
C VAL A 314 -7.60 13.48 3.83
N TYR A 315 -7.29 12.31 3.26
CA TYR A 315 -6.35 12.13 2.18
C TYR A 315 -7.11 11.94 0.86
N SER A 316 -6.77 12.74 -0.15
CA SER A 316 -7.43 12.75 -1.44
C SER A 316 -6.44 12.51 -2.58
N ASP A 317 -7.00 12.23 -3.75
CA ASP A 317 -6.29 11.97 -5.00
C ASP A 317 -5.16 12.96 -5.26
N THR A 318 -4.01 12.45 -5.71
CA THR A 318 -2.87 13.23 -6.22
C THR A 318 -2.34 12.58 -7.48
N THR A 319 -1.44 13.25 -8.19
CA THR A 319 -0.99 12.81 -9.52
C THR A 319 0.45 12.33 -9.53
N ASP A 320 0.73 11.21 -10.17
CA ASP A 320 2.09 10.80 -10.53
C ASP A 320 2.40 11.15 -11.99
N THR A 321 3.69 11.38 -12.27
CA THR A 321 4.21 11.59 -13.61
C THR A 321 4.90 10.32 -14.10
N VAL A 322 4.30 9.63 -15.09
CA VAL A 322 4.73 8.29 -15.52
C VAL A 322 4.80 8.21 -17.04
N VAL A 323 5.84 7.56 -17.56
CA VAL A 323 5.95 7.24 -18.99
C VAL A 323 5.14 5.97 -19.27
N GLY A 324 4.18 6.06 -20.19
CA GLY A 324 3.31 4.98 -20.61
C GLY A 324 3.94 3.99 -21.58
N LYS A 325 3.21 2.92 -21.89
CA LYS A 325 3.59 1.89 -22.87
C LYS A 325 3.73 2.46 -24.28
N ASP A 326 2.95 3.48 -24.62
CA ASP A 326 3.03 4.23 -25.87
C ASP A 326 4.16 5.26 -25.91
N ASN A 327 5.01 5.29 -24.88
CA ASN A 327 6.14 6.21 -24.72
C ASN A 327 5.73 7.69 -24.53
N ASN A 328 4.46 7.99 -24.26
CA ASN A 328 4.00 9.31 -23.83
C ASN A 328 4.11 9.47 -22.31
N THR A 329 4.24 10.71 -21.84
CA THR A 329 4.24 11.03 -20.41
C THR A 329 2.84 11.40 -19.95
N TYR A 330 2.35 10.70 -18.94
CA TYR A 330 1.07 10.93 -18.28
C TYR A 330 1.28 11.58 -16.92
N LYS A 331 0.47 12.59 -16.60
CA LYS A 331 0.39 13.18 -15.26
C LYS A 331 -1.05 13.07 -14.78
N SER A 332 -1.35 12.03 -14.01
CA SER A 332 -2.72 11.74 -13.56
C SER A 332 -2.71 11.04 -12.20
N ASN A 333 -3.87 11.00 -11.56
CA ASN A 333 -4.09 10.20 -10.36
C ASN A 333 -4.21 8.71 -10.66
N HIS A 334 -4.73 8.32 -11.82
CA HIS A 334 -4.75 6.92 -12.27
C HIS A 334 -3.33 6.33 -12.39
N ALA A 335 -2.37 7.15 -12.81
CA ALA A 335 -0.97 6.77 -12.94
C ALA A 335 -0.32 6.38 -11.61
N THR A 336 -0.89 6.78 -10.48
CA THR A 336 -0.41 6.34 -9.17
C THR A 336 -0.66 4.85 -8.93
N ILE A 337 -1.58 4.22 -9.67
CA ILE A 337 -1.89 2.79 -9.62
C ILE A 337 -1.36 2.06 -10.86
N TRP A 338 -1.77 2.47 -12.06
CA TRP A 338 -1.56 1.64 -13.26
C TRP A 338 -0.09 1.44 -13.61
N ARG A 339 0.80 2.33 -13.13
CA ARG A 339 2.26 2.18 -13.24
C ARG A 339 2.78 0.87 -12.63
N TRP A 340 2.02 0.26 -11.74
CA TRP A 340 2.34 -1.00 -11.07
C TRP A 340 1.59 -2.21 -11.65
N ARG A 341 0.80 -2.04 -12.72
CA ARG A 341 -0.14 -3.05 -13.21
C ARG A 341 0.51 -4.38 -13.53
N GLN A 342 1.62 -4.37 -14.26
CA GLN A 342 2.33 -5.61 -14.56
C GLN A 342 2.74 -6.34 -13.28
N ALA A 343 3.21 -5.62 -12.26
CA ALA A 343 3.69 -6.22 -11.02
C ALA A 343 2.57 -6.92 -10.25
N PHE A 344 1.44 -6.24 -10.02
CA PHE A 344 0.34 -6.83 -9.27
C PHE A 344 -0.46 -7.89 -10.04
N GLN A 345 -0.44 -7.88 -11.39
CA GLN A 345 -1.02 -8.98 -12.17
C GLN A 345 -0.12 -10.20 -12.22
N ASP A 346 1.19 -10.03 -12.35
CA ASP A 346 2.12 -11.16 -12.33
C ASP A 346 2.09 -11.86 -10.97
N GLU A 347 2.06 -11.11 -9.85
CA GLU A 347 1.95 -11.71 -8.52
C GLU A 347 0.60 -12.42 -8.31
N MET A 348 -0.52 -11.81 -8.74
CA MET A 348 -1.82 -12.47 -8.69
C MET A 348 -1.85 -13.76 -9.50
N SER A 349 -1.31 -13.74 -10.71
CA SER A 349 -1.23 -14.89 -11.60
C SER A 349 -0.39 -16.02 -10.97
N ALA A 350 0.77 -15.68 -10.39
CA ALA A 350 1.60 -16.64 -9.65
C ALA A 350 0.85 -17.26 -8.47
N ARG A 351 0.15 -16.44 -7.67
CA ARG A 351 -0.61 -16.91 -6.50
C ARG A 351 -1.85 -17.71 -6.86
N ILE A 352 -2.48 -17.44 -8.01
CA ILE A 352 -3.51 -18.33 -8.55
C ILE A 352 -2.90 -19.67 -8.95
N GLN A 353 -1.69 -19.72 -9.54
CA GLN A 353 -1.01 -20.99 -9.79
C GLN A 353 -0.75 -21.78 -8.51
N TRP A 354 -0.39 -21.12 -7.40
CA TRP A 354 -0.23 -21.79 -6.10
C TRP A 354 -1.50 -22.51 -5.63
N THR A 355 -2.69 -22.13 -6.12
CA THR A 355 -3.94 -22.81 -5.74
C THR A 355 -4.08 -24.19 -6.38
N VAL A 356 -3.41 -24.44 -7.51
CA VAL A 356 -3.49 -25.71 -8.27
C VAL A 356 -2.19 -26.50 -8.25
N GLN A 357 -1.07 -25.86 -7.96
CA GLN A 357 0.23 -26.50 -7.85
C GLN A 357 0.40 -27.08 -6.45
N SER A 358 0.64 -28.40 -6.41
CA SER A 358 0.82 -29.12 -5.14
C SER A 358 2.28 -29.20 -4.69
N ASN A 359 3.21 -28.65 -5.48
CA ASN A 359 4.65 -28.70 -5.26
C ASN A 359 5.25 -27.29 -5.33
N TYR A 360 6.01 -26.91 -4.30
CA TYR A 360 6.72 -25.63 -4.24
C TYR A 360 7.49 -25.34 -5.54
N SER A 361 8.29 -26.30 -6.02
CA SER A 361 9.16 -26.10 -7.18
C SER A 361 8.46 -25.77 -8.50
N ALA A 362 7.13 -25.95 -8.59
CA ALA A 362 6.35 -25.60 -9.78
C ALA A 362 5.89 -24.13 -9.80
N GLY A 363 5.88 -23.46 -8.64
CA GLY A 363 5.38 -22.09 -8.49
C GLY A 363 6.49 -21.05 -8.48
N SER A 364 6.14 -19.80 -8.71
CA SER A 364 7.04 -18.65 -8.56
C SER A 364 6.90 -18.03 -7.18
N HIS A 365 7.99 -17.61 -6.55
CA HIS A 365 7.96 -16.98 -5.22
C HIS A 365 8.65 -15.61 -5.22
N PRO A 366 8.25 -14.69 -4.32
CA PRO A 366 8.82 -13.36 -4.27
C PRO A 366 10.30 -13.38 -3.87
N PRO A 367 11.17 -12.60 -4.53
CA PRO A 367 12.55 -12.43 -4.10
C PRO A 367 12.61 -11.73 -2.73
N VAL A 368 13.68 -11.99 -1.99
CA VAL A 368 13.91 -11.38 -0.68
C VAL A 368 14.84 -10.19 -0.84
N VAL A 369 14.25 -8.99 -0.89
CA VAL A 369 14.97 -7.75 -1.17
C VAL A 369 15.63 -7.20 0.10
N SER A 370 16.93 -6.90 0.01
CA SER A 370 17.71 -6.27 1.07
C SER A 370 18.48 -5.10 0.50
N VAL A 371 18.59 -4.00 1.27
CA VAL A 371 19.45 -2.86 0.95
C VAL A 371 20.26 -2.49 2.18
N ASN A 372 21.59 -2.51 2.07
CA ASN A 372 22.54 -2.26 3.17
C ASN A 372 22.24 -3.11 4.42
N GLY A 373 21.81 -4.37 4.23
CA GLY A 373 21.42 -5.28 5.30
C GLY A 373 20.02 -5.03 5.89
N SER A 374 19.30 -3.98 5.46
CA SER A 374 17.90 -3.76 5.84
C SER A 374 17.01 -4.77 5.11
N CYS A 375 16.48 -5.74 5.85
CA CYS A 375 15.50 -6.73 5.37
C CYS A 375 14.06 -6.25 5.58
N GLY A 376 13.09 -7.05 5.12
CA GLY A 376 11.66 -6.82 5.37
C GLY A 376 11.05 -5.67 4.56
N SER A 377 9.74 -5.48 4.71
CA SER A 377 8.95 -4.52 3.94
C SER A 377 9.03 -3.07 4.46
N ALA A 378 9.58 -2.86 5.66
CA ALA A 378 9.79 -1.53 6.22
C ALA A 378 10.78 -0.71 5.37
N PRO A 379 10.59 0.62 5.23
CA PRO A 379 11.54 1.45 4.51
C PRO A 379 12.90 1.48 5.23
N PHE A 380 13.98 1.55 4.45
CA PHE A 380 15.30 1.87 4.98
C PHE A 380 15.47 3.39 5.04
N ILE A 381 15.53 3.95 6.25
CA ILE A 381 15.61 5.41 6.45
C ILE A 381 17.04 5.79 6.82
N VAL A 382 17.62 6.76 6.11
CA VAL A 382 19.00 7.22 6.34
C VAL A 382 19.05 8.74 6.31
N ASP A 383 19.67 9.32 7.33
CA ASP A 383 20.02 10.74 7.33
C ASP A 383 21.31 10.98 6.56
N VAL A 384 21.28 11.91 5.61
CA VAL A 384 22.37 12.20 4.67
C VAL A 384 22.68 13.68 4.64
N ASP A 385 23.93 14.04 4.35
CA ASP A 385 24.33 15.43 4.18
C ASP A 385 24.19 15.86 2.70
N PRO A 386 23.97 17.15 2.42
CA PRO A 386 24.04 17.66 1.06
C PRO A 386 25.37 17.30 0.39
N GLU A 387 25.33 17.02 -0.91
CA GLU A 387 26.49 16.57 -1.70
C GLU A 387 27.18 15.27 -1.25
N GLN A 388 26.67 14.59 -0.21
CA GLN A 388 27.19 13.29 0.20
C GLN A 388 27.04 12.29 -0.95
N GLU A 389 28.07 11.47 -1.17
CA GLU A 389 27.95 10.27 -1.98
C GLU A 389 27.43 9.13 -1.11
N ILE A 390 26.40 8.44 -1.58
CA ILE A 390 25.80 7.29 -0.90
C ILE A 390 25.92 6.03 -1.76
N VAL A 391 26.12 4.91 -1.09
CA VAL A 391 26.11 3.57 -1.70
C VAL A 391 24.92 2.80 -1.15
N LEU A 392 24.06 2.35 -2.06
CA LEU A 392 22.93 1.47 -1.80
C LEU A 392 23.27 0.09 -2.36
N ASP A 393 23.50 -0.86 -1.45
CA ASP A 393 23.97 -2.20 -1.75
C ASP A 393 22.84 -3.22 -1.60
N GLY A 394 22.36 -3.69 -2.75
CA GLY A 394 21.34 -4.73 -2.89
C GLY A 394 21.88 -6.15 -2.89
N SER A 395 23.19 -6.36 -2.68
CA SER A 395 23.87 -7.64 -2.95
C SER A 395 23.39 -8.79 -2.06
N ALA A 396 22.90 -8.50 -0.86
CA ALA A 396 22.31 -9.49 0.05
C ALA A 396 20.91 -9.99 -0.40
N THR A 397 20.33 -9.39 -1.46
CA THR A 397 19.07 -9.87 -2.06
C THR A 397 19.26 -11.26 -2.66
N TYR A 398 18.34 -12.17 -2.34
CA TYR A 398 18.37 -13.54 -2.83
C TYR A 398 17.02 -14.01 -3.36
N ASP A 399 17.08 -15.06 -4.18
CA ASP A 399 15.91 -15.72 -4.74
C ASP A 399 15.62 -17.02 -3.96
N PRO A 400 14.43 -17.17 -3.35
CA PRO A 400 14.07 -18.43 -2.72
C PRO A 400 13.96 -19.60 -3.72
N ASP A 401 13.81 -19.31 -5.01
CA ASP A 401 13.73 -20.27 -6.11
C ASP A 401 15.08 -20.58 -6.76
N SER A 402 16.19 -20.05 -6.23
CA SER A 402 17.55 -20.18 -6.80
C SER A 402 18.03 -21.62 -7.03
N ASN A 403 17.50 -22.60 -6.29
CA ASN A 403 17.84 -24.01 -6.45
C ASN A 403 16.97 -24.74 -7.49
N ILE A 404 15.96 -24.08 -8.07
CA ILE A 404 15.06 -24.64 -9.08
C ILE A 404 15.70 -24.47 -10.46
N THR A 405 15.86 -25.55 -11.21
CA THR A 405 16.45 -25.54 -12.55
C THR A 405 15.56 -24.83 -13.57
N GLY A 406 16.17 -24.10 -14.52
CA GLY A 406 15.43 -23.43 -15.61
C GLY A 406 14.86 -22.06 -15.23
N ARG A 407 15.24 -21.53 -14.06
CA ARG A 407 14.87 -20.20 -13.57
C ARG A 407 15.74 -19.10 -14.19
N ASN A 408 15.15 -17.92 -14.35
CA ASN A 408 15.85 -16.73 -14.81
C ASN A 408 16.78 -16.18 -13.70
N PRO A 409 17.79 -15.36 -14.00
CA PRO A 409 18.46 -14.59 -12.94
C PRO A 409 17.54 -13.50 -12.39
N LEU A 410 17.74 -13.11 -11.14
CA LEU A 410 17.11 -11.90 -10.58
C LEU A 410 17.49 -10.68 -11.41
N GLN A 411 16.53 -9.79 -11.62
CA GLN A 411 16.75 -8.51 -12.30
C GLN A 411 16.61 -7.37 -11.30
N PHE A 412 17.57 -6.42 -11.33
CA PHE A 412 17.65 -5.31 -10.40
C PHE A 412 17.38 -4.00 -11.12
N LYS A 413 16.52 -3.16 -10.54
CA LYS A 413 16.20 -1.84 -11.07
C LYS A 413 16.19 -0.81 -9.95
N TRP A 414 17.06 0.19 -10.07
CA TRP A 414 17.13 1.33 -9.16
C TRP A 414 16.52 2.55 -9.80
N TYR A 415 15.63 3.23 -9.08
CA TYR A 415 15.07 4.50 -9.55
C TYR A 415 14.64 5.39 -8.38
N GLN A 416 14.58 6.69 -8.66
CA GLN A 416 14.01 7.66 -7.73
C GLN A 416 12.50 7.76 -7.96
N TYR A 417 11.69 7.54 -6.91
CA TYR A 417 10.27 7.87 -6.95
C TYR A 417 10.14 9.37 -6.67
N ARG A 418 10.14 10.19 -7.72
CA ARG A 418 10.25 11.65 -7.56
C ARG A 418 8.96 12.32 -7.09
N ASP A 419 7.79 11.86 -7.54
CA ASP A 419 6.52 12.52 -7.23
C ASP A 419 6.20 12.56 -5.72
N VAL A 420 6.64 11.55 -4.96
CA VAL A 420 6.46 11.49 -3.49
C VAL A 420 7.34 12.49 -2.75
N SER A 421 8.44 12.91 -3.37
CA SER A 421 9.33 13.94 -2.86
C SER A 421 8.81 15.35 -3.21
N SER A 422 7.79 15.49 -4.04
CA SER A 422 7.35 16.80 -4.51
C SER A 422 6.60 17.57 -3.42
N ALA A 423 7.25 18.56 -2.80
CA ALA A 423 6.62 19.45 -1.81
C ALA A 423 5.71 20.52 -2.46
N GLN A 424 5.97 20.85 -3.73
CA GLN A 424 5.13 21.69 -4.59
C GLN A 424 4.49 20.78 -5.64
N SER A 425 3.31 21.11 -6.19
CA SER A 425 2.54 20.24 -7.10
C SER A 425 3.23 19.84 -8.43
N SER A 426 4.50 20.23 -8.62
CA SER A 426 5.34 19.89 -9.77
C SER A 426 6.59 19.10 -9.38
N VAL A 427 6.69 17.87 -9.88
CA VAL A 427 7.85 16.98 -9.76
C VAL A 427 9.13 17.59 -10.36
N SER A 428 9.00 18.58 -11.25
CA SER A 428 10.14 19.30 -11.81
C SER A 428 10.97 20.03 -10.76
N SER A 429 10.36 20.36 -9.61
CA SER A 429 11.05 21.02 -8.49
C SER A 429 11.97 20.06 -7.72
N VAL A 430 11.77 18.75 -7.85
CA VAL A 430 12.56 17.73 -7.15
C VAL A 430 13.83 17.44 -7.96
N PRO A 431 15.05 17.68 -7.41
CA PRO A 431 16.28 17.32 -8.10
C PRO A 431 16.32 15.83 -8.46
N GLN A 432 16.77 15.54 -9.68
CA GLN A 432 16.95 14.17 -10.14
C GLN A 432 18.26 13.60 -9.58
N LEU A 433 18.16 12.44 -8.94
CA LEU A 433 19.32 11.64 -8.55
C LEU A 433 19.83 10.85 -9.76
N ASN A 434 21.14 10.89 -9.97
CA ASN A 434 21.81 10.14 -11.03
C ASN A 434 22.53 8.95 -10.41
N PHE A 435 22.15 7.74 -10.83
CA PHE A 435 22.71 6.50 -10.29
C PHE A 435 23.80 5.95 -11.21
N THR A 436 24.94 5.61 -10.61
CA THR A 436 25.96 4.74 -11.22
C THR A 436 25.74 3.34 -10.67
N LEU A 437 25.54 2.36 -11.55
CA LEU A 437 25.27 0.97 -11.16
C LEU A 437 26.52 0.10 -11.29
N SER A 438 26.64 -0.93 -10.44
CA SER A 438 27.56 -2.04 -10.67
C SER A 438 27.21 -2.82 -11.94
N ASP A 439 28.16 -3.61 -12.46
CA ASP A 439 27.97 -4.40 -13.71
C ASP A 439 26.77 -5.36 -13.64
N ASP A 440 26.45 -5.85 -12.45
CA ASP A 440 25.30 -6.74 -12.17
C ASP A 440 24.04 -5.99 -11.70
N GLY A 441 24.08 -4.66 -11.60
CA GLY A 441 23.00 -3.80 -11.16
C GLY A 441 22.65 -3.89 -9.68
N ARG A 442 23.36 -4.69 -8.88
CA ARG A 442 23.04 -4.92 -7.44
C ARG A 442 23.37 -3.72 -6.57
N VAL A 443 24.38 -2.94 -6.93
CA VAL A 443 24.83 -1.77 -6.17
C VAL A 443 24.55 -0.50 -6.97
N ALA A 444 23.98 0.51 -6.31
CA ALA A 444 23.76 1.83 -6.88
C ALA A 444 24.46 2.90 -6.03
N THR A 445 25.24 3.75 -6.69
CA THR A 445 25.87 4.93 -6.07
C THR A 445 25.23 6.19 -6.63
N THR A 446 24.90 7.15 -5.77
CA THR A 446 24.43 8.48 -6.19
C THR A 446 24.99 9.56 -5.29
N LYS A 447 25.19 10.76 -5.85
CA LYS A 447 25.53 11.97 -5.10
C LYS A 447 24.26 12.74 -4.76
N LEU A 448 24.11 13.17 -3.51
CA LEU A 448 22.99 14.01 -3.09
C LEU A 448 23.11 15.42 -3.71
N PRO A 449 21.99 16.12 -3.94
CA PRO A 449 22.02 17.50 -4.42
C PRO A 449 22.70 18.45 -3.43
N SER A 450 23.09 19.64 -3.90
CA SER A 450 23.63 20.70 -3.04
C SER A 450 22.61 21.13 -1.99
N ALA A 451 23.09 21.78 -0.92
CA ALA A 451 22.22 22.33 0.12
C ALA A 451 21.21 23.34 -0.47
N GLU A 452 21.64 24.15 -1.43
CA GLU A 452 20.77 25.11 -2.12
C GLU A 452 19.59 24.42 -2.83
N LEU A 453 19.83 23.29 -3.49
CA LEU A 453 18.79 22.55 -4.22
C LEU A 453 17.96 21.66 -3.29
N ALA A 454 18.60 20.96 -2.36
CA ALA A 454 17.93 20.02 -1.46
C ALA A 454 17.16 20.73 -0.35
N CYS A 455 17.60 21.92 0.08
CA CYS A 455 16.96 22.71 1.11
C CYS A 455 16.34 23.99 0.54
N ALA A 456 16.12 24.04 -0.79
CA ALA A 456 15.44 25.14 -1.44
C ALA A 456 14.12 25.39 -0.69
N PRO A 457 13.89 26.58 -0.12
CA PRO A 457 12.65 26.86 0.55
C PRO A 457 11.51 26.60 -0.43
N VAL A 458 10.48 25.90 0.04
CA VAL A 458 9.20 25.91 -0.67
C VAL A 458 8.86 27.39 -0.87
N GLU A 459 8.42 27.82 -2.07
CA GLU A 459 8.10 29.24 -2.34
C GLU A 459 7.08 29.83 -1.33
N ALA A 460 6.49 28.97 -0.50
CA ALA A 460 5.90 29.20 0.81
C ALA A 460 6.81 29.84 1.89
N ALA A 461 7.79 30.68 1.54
CA ALA A 461 8.36 31.64 2.49
C ALA A 461 7.27 32.57 3.09
N GLN A 462 6.08 32.62 2.48
CA GLN A 462 4.88 33.27 3.00
C GLN A 462 4.13 32.48 4.11
N ASN A 463 4.50 31.23 4.40
CA ASN A 463 3.82 30.35 5.38
C ASN A 463 4.63 30.10 6.67
N ALA A 464 5.64 30.94 6.94
CA ALA A 464 6.34 30.93 8.22
C ALA A 464 5.34 31.07 9.38
N GLY A 465 5.35 30.11 10.32
CA GLY A 465 4.44 30.05 11.47
C GLY A 465 3.26 29.07 11.34
N LEU A 466 3.10 28.37 10.21
CA LEU A 466 2.07 27.34 10.00
C LEU A 466 2.55 25.89 10.20
N GLY A 467 3.78 25.69 10.70
CA GLY A 467 4.34 24.34 10.91
C GLY A 467 4.76 23.61 9.63
N VAL A 468 4.89 24.31 8.50
CA VAL A 468 5.44 23.77 7.24
C VAL A 468 6.98 23.77 7.33
N GLN A 469 7.57 22.60 7.08
CA GLN A 469 8.94 22.21 7.41
C GLN A 469 10.04 23.28 7.25
N GLU A 470 10.84 23.45 8.31
CA GLU A 470 12.21 23.99 8.29
C GLU A 470 13.24 23.01 7.68
N THR A 471 12.80 21.86 7.14
CA THR A 471 13.68 20.74 6.77
C THR A 471 13.85 20.60 5.27
N CYS A 472 15.04 20.15 4.86
CA CYS A 472 15.37 19.83 3.49
C CYS A 472 14.54 18.67 2.93
N GLN A 473 14.54 18.56 1.61
CA GLN A 473 13.90 17.52 0.82
C GLN A 473 14.26 16.11 1.30
N GLN A 474 13.27 15.23 1.28
CA GLN A 474 13.49 13.79 1.40
C GLN A 474 13.42 13.14 0.03
N TYR A 475 14.37 12.26 -0.30
CA TYR A 475 14.40 11.54 -1.57
C TYR A 475 14.05 10.08 -1.36
N HIS A 476 13.06 9.59 -2.10
CA HIS A 476 12.69 8.18 -2.08
C HIS A 476 13.35 7.45 -3.25
N VAL A 477 14.23 6.51 -2.93
CA VAL A 477 14.90 5.62 -3.88
C VAL A 477 14.30 4.23 -3.73
N ILE A 478 13.91 3.62 -4.85
CA ILE A 478 13.31 2.29 -4.88
C ILE A 478 14.30 1.34 -5.55
N LEU A 479 14.58 0.23 -4.87
CA LEU A 479 15.06 -1.00 -5.50
C LEU A 479 13.85 -1.85 -5.85
N GLU A 480 13.64 -2.13 -7.13
CA GLU A 480 12.72 -3.15 -7.61
C GLU A 480 13.53 -4.39 -8.03
N VAL A 481 13.10 -5.55 -7.56
CA VAL A 481 13.72 -6.83 -7.90
C VAL A 481 12.68 -7.74 -8.52
N ILE A 482 12.95 -8.19 -9.75
CA ILE A 482 12.12 -9.15 -10.46
C ILE A 482 12.63 -10.56 -10.16
N GLY A 483 11.77 -11.40 -9.59
CA GLY A 483 12.04 -12.80 -9.27
C GLY A 483 12.28 -13.66 -10.52
N SER A 484 12.89 -14.83 -10.33
CA SER A 484 13.27 -15.72 -11.42
C SER A 484 12.14 -16.55 -12.04
N GLY A 485 10.97 -16.57 -11.40
CA GLY A 485 9.85 -17.41 -11.78
C GLY A 485 9.09 -16.94 -13.02
N GLU A 486 8.13 -17.76 -13.46
CA GLU A 486 7.22 -17.45 -14.56
C GLU A 486 5.78 -17.85 -14.14
N PRO A 487 4.85 -16.90 -13.97
CA PRO A 487 5.06 -15.44 -14.07
C PRO A 487 6.01 -14.92 -12.97
N PRO A 488 6.75 -13.82 -13.22
CA PRO A 488 7.73 -13.30 -12.29
C PRO A 488 7.09 -12.43 -11.19
N ILE A 489 7.39 -12.71 -9.92
CA ILE A 489 6.95 -11.87 -8.80
C ILE A 489 7.97 -10.75 -8.55
N ARG A 490 7.48 -9.52 -8.33
CA ARG A 490 8.32 -8.33 -8.06
C ARG A 490 8.16 -7.88 -6.62
N HIS A 491 9.27 -7.70 -5.93
CA HIS A 491 9.31 -7.11 -4.60
C HIS A 491 10.25 -5.90 -4.59
N TYR A 492 10.11 -5.07 -3.56
CA TYR A 492 10.75 -3.77 -3.52
C TYR A 492 11.48 -3.53 -2.20
N LYS A 493 12.37 -2.55 -2.20
CA LYS A 493 12.84 -1.89 -0.98
C LYS A 493 12.86 -0.38 -1.20
N ARG A 494 12.02 0.33 -0.45
CA ARG A 494 12.04 1.78 -0.36
C ARG A 494 13.17 2.24 0.57
N THR A 495 14.05 3.08 0.07
CA THR A 495 15.04 3.83 0.85
C THR A 495 14.63 5.30 0.91
N ILE A 496 14.59 5.88 2.10
CA ILE A 496 14.25 7.30 2.34
C ILE A 496 15.51 8.01 2.80
N LEU A 497 16.01 8.90 1.95
CA LEU A 497 17.19 9.72 2.20
C LEU A 497 16.73 11.07 2.77
N LYS A 498 16.88 11.25 4.08
CA LYS A 498 16.52 12.48 4.79
C LYS A 498 17.71 13.43 4.76
N VAL A 499 17.63 14.51 3.99
CA VAL A 499 18.73 15.47 3.92
C VAL A 499 18.78 16.31 5.19
N ARG A 500 19.94 16.36 5.84
CA ARG A 500 20.17 17.24 6.99
C ARG A 500 20.30 18.68 6.53
N PRO A 501 19.69 19.64 7.25
CA PRO A 501 19.98 21.04 7.02
C PRO A 501 21.46 21.35 7.29
N PRO A 502 22.08 22.28 6.55
CA PRO A 502 23.46 22.67 6.79
C PRO A 502 23.63 23.16 8.23
N THR A 503 24.64 22.65 8.94
CA THR A 503 24.94 23.12 10.30
C THR A 503 25.64 24.49 10.25
N GLY A 504 24.99 25.57 10.72
CA GLY A 504 25.67 26.87 10.95
C GLY A 504 24.80 28.06 11.42
N GLU A 505 25.04 28.50 12.67
CA GLU A 505 24.80 29.85 13.27
C GLU A 505 23.41 30.53 13.18
N SER A 506 22.46 30.05 14.00
CA SER A 506 21.65 30.83 14.97
C SER A 506 20.39 30.04 15.32
N ALA A 507 20.53 29.12 16.29
CA ALA A 507 19.37 28.52 16.94
C ALA A 507 18.67 29.58 17.81
N GLY A 508 17.84 30.40 17.19
CA GLY A 508 16.78 31.13 17.87
C GLY A 508 15.69 30.14 18.26
N ALA A 509 15.69 29.75 19.54
CA ALA A 509 14.61 29.04 20.25
C ALA A 509 14.11 27.72 19.64
N LYS A 510 14.60 26.60 20.21
CA LYS A 510 13.95 25.28 20.12
C LYS A 510 12.49 25.38 20.58
N SER A 511 11.54 25.26 19.65
CA SER A 511 10.14 24.96 19.94
C SER A 511 9.99 23.45 20.06
N LYS A 512 9.58 22.97 21.25
CA LYS A 512 9.18 21.58 21.51
C LYS A 512 7.96 21.23 20.65
N ARG A 513 8.13 20.57 19.50
CA ARG A 513 6.98 19.96 18.79
C ARG A 513 7.27 18.82 17.81
N ASP A 514 8.46 18.22 17.84
CA ASP A 514 8.82 17.10 16.93
C ASP A 514 8.64 15.69 17.56
N GLU A 515 7.79 15.57 18.57
CA GLU A 515 7.29 14.26 19.01
C GLU A 515 5.77 14.29 18.86
N LEU A 516 5.27 13.82 17.72
CA LEU A 516 3.99 13.12 17.52
C LEU A 516 3.85 12.63 16.07
#